data_AF-A0A1V4M5N4-F1
#
_entry.id   AF-A0A1V4M5N4-F1
#
_cell.length_a   1.000
_cell.length_b   1.000
_cell.length_c   1.000
_cell.angle_alpha   90.00
_cell.angle_beta   90.00
_cell.angle_gamma   90.00
#
_symmetry.space_group_name_H-M   'P 1'
#
loop_
_entity.id
_entity.type
_entity.pdbx_description
1 polymer ?
#
loop_
_entity_poly.entity_id
_entity_poly.type
_entity_poly.pdbx_seq_one_letter_code
_entity_poly.pdbx_strand_id
1 'polypeptide(L)'
;MRTLFDAGADRISISIDVVNEEAHRKIKGGSLQNRLNLLLRCAEKNPGRMSTHLIRGLGESEYEILAMIDELLQAGITVALFAFTPLKGTPMENQPPPELTSYRRIQAGHYLLREKLACLSSFQFSGGRLVSFGDLDEELIFLLGDGNAFRTSGCPGCNRPYYNERPGRALFNYHRPLNKEEKEKVLRDLRASLSLERI
;
A
#
# COMPACT_ATOMS: atom_id res chain seq x y z
N MET A 1 1.05 0.45 26.51
CA MET A 1 1.59 -0.53 25.52
C MET A 1 2.38 -1.64 26.15
N ARG A 2 3.31 -1.39 27.11
CA ARG A 2 3.94 -2.46 27.91
C ARG A 2 2.90 -3.49 28.38
N THR A 3 1.82 -3.01 28.99
CA THR A 3 0.69 -3.83 29.45
C THR A 3 0.02 -4.75 28.41
N LEU A 4 0.00 -4.41 27.12
CA LEU A 4 -0.63 -5.25 26.09
C LEU A 4 0.33 -6.35 25.61
N PHE A 5 1.61 -6.01 25.42
CA PHE A 5 2.63 -6.97 25.04
C PHE A 5 2.98 -7.90 26.21
N ASP A 6 3.00 -7.39 27.44
CA ASP A 6 3.17 -8.16 28.66
C ASP A 6 1.99 -9.13 28.89
N ALA A 7 0.80 -8.78 28.38
CA ALA A 7 -0.38 -9.65 28.38
C ALA A 7 -0.41 -10.68 27.22
N GLY A 8 0.65 -10.76 26.41
CA GLY A 8 0.80 -11.79 25.38
C GLY A 8 0.36 -11.40 23.96
N ALA A 9 0.04 -10.13 23.69
CA ALA A 9 -0.19 -9.69 22.31
C ALA A 9 1.08 -9.92 21.47
N ASP A 10 0.99 -10.56 20.30
CA ASP A 10 2.17 -10.71 19.42
C ASP A 10 2.51 -9.39 18.71
N ARG A 11 1.47 -8.72 18.21
CA ARG A 11 1.54 -7.52 17.36
C ARG A 11 0.41 -6.56 17.68
N ILE A 12 0.66 -5.26 17.57
CA ILE A 12 -0.36 -4.21 17.74
C ILE A 12 -0.44 -3.38 16.47
N SER A 13 -1.67 -3.10 16.02
CA SER A 13 -1.91 -2.22 14.87
C SER A 13 -2.44 -0.86 15.29
N ILE A 14 -1.87 0.21 14.73
CA ILE A 14 -2.44 1.56 14.78
C ILE A 14 -2.64 2.02 13.34
N SER A 15 -3.87 1.97 12.85
CA SER A 15 -4.19 2.33 11.46
C SER A 15 -4.04 3.83 11.21
N ILE A 16 -3.27 4.18 10.18
CA ILE A 16 -3.16 5.54 9.61
C ILE A 16 -4.29 5.76 8.60
N ASP A 17 -4.50 4.79 7.71
CA ASP A 17 -5.49 4.74 6.63
C ASP A 17 -5.34 5.84 5.56
N VAL A 18 -5.33 7.11 5.95
CA VAL A 18 -5.29 8.27 5.07
C VAL A 18 -3.97 9.01 5.23
N VAL A 19 -3.20 9.16 4.14
CA VAL A 19 -1.85 9.75 4.19
C VAL A 19 -1.78 11.22 3.77
N ASN A 20 -2.84 11.76 3.18
CA ASN A 20 -2.95 13.19 2.91
C ASN A 20 -3.53 13.89 4.16
N GLU A 21 -2.85 14.91 4.70
CA GLU A 21 -3.25 15.56 5.97
C GLU A 21 -4.64 16.20 5.90
N GLU A 22 -4.99 16.83 4.78
CA GLU A 22 -6.31 17.45 4.61
C GLU A 22 -7.41 16.39 4.59
N ALA A 23 -7.23 15.33 3.80
CA ALA A 23 -8.16 14.21 3.74
C ALA A 23 -8.24 13.48 5.09
N HIS A 24 -7.12 13.27 5.78
CA HIS A 24 -7.08 12.61 7.09
C HIS A 24 -7.90 13.41 8.11
N ARG A 25 -7.74 14.74 8.17
CA ARG A 25 -8.53 15.59 9.07
C ARG A 25 -10.03 15.49 8.77
N LYS A 26 -10.43 15.41 7.51
CA LYS A 26 -11.85 15.28 7.10
C LYS A 26 -12.44 13.89 7.39
N ILE A 27 -11.68 12.82 7.11
CA ILE A 27 -12.16 11.43 7.13
C ILE A 27 -11.94 10.77 8.50
N LYS A 28 -10.74 10.90 9.07
CA LYS A 28 -10.34 10.25 10.32
C LYS A 28 -10.47 11.17 11.53
N GLY A 29 -10.47 12.49 11.30
CA GLY A 29 -10.40 13.48 12.36
C GLY A 29 -9.01 13.59 13.00
N GLY A 30 -8.77 14.68 13.71
CA GLY A 30 -7.48 14.96 14.33
C GLY A 30 -6.37 15.25 13.32
N SER A 31 -5.13 14.95 13.70
CA SER A 31 -3.93 15.20 12.89
C SER A 31 -3.26 13.89 12.49
N LEU A 32 -2.90 13.78 11.21
CA LEU A 32 -2.12 12.66 10.70
C LEU A 32 -0.74 12.62 11.37
N GLN A 33 -0.06 13.78 11.46
CA GLN A 33 1.25 13.86 12.13
C GLN A 33 1.22 13.32 13.57
N ASN A 34 0.19 13.66 14.36
CA ASN A 34 0.09 13.14 15.74
C ASN A 34 -0.08 11.63 15.78
N ARG A 35 -0.83 11.05 14.83
CA ARG A 35 -1.06 9.61 14.73
C ARG A 35 0.21 8.89 14.26
N LEU A 36 0.92 9.44 13.28
CA LEU A 36 2.21 8.96 12.82
C LEU A 36 3.25 8.99 13.95
N ASN A 37 3.38 10.10 14.67
CA ASN A 37 4.30 10.23 15.81
C ASN A 37 3.98 9.24 16.93
N LEU A 38 2.69 8.93 17.17
CA LEU A 38 2.31 7.87 18.10
C LEU A 38 2.80 6.51 17.61
N LEU A 39 2.50 6.16 16.37
CA LEU A 39 2.88 4.88 15.77
C LEU A 39 4.41 4.68 15.76
N LEU A 40 5.18 5.70 15.35
CA LEU A 40 6.65 5.66 15.33
C LEU A 40 7.24 5.44 16.74
N ARG A 41 6.78 6.20 17.75
CA ARG A 41 7.21 5.98 19.15
C ARG A 41 6.85 4.61 19.68
N CYS A 42 5.74 4.04 19.22
CA CYS A 42 5.33 2.69 19.59
C CYS A 42 6.20 1.63 18.92
N ALA A 43 6.61 1.85 17.66
CA ALA A 43 7.50 0.97 16.91
C ALA A 43 8.92 0.98 17.48
N GLU A 44 9.46 2.15 17.84
CA GLU A 44 10.75 2.30 18.50
C GLU A 44 10.82 1.46 19.79
N LYS A 45 9.74 1.47 20.59
CA LYS A 45 9.65 0.71 21.84
C LYS A 45 9.39 -0.79 21.62
N ASN A 46 8.89 -1.19 20.45
CA ASN A 46 8.50 -2.57 20.16
C ASN A 46 8.88 -2.96 18.72
N PRO A 47 10.19 -3.06 18.41
CA PRO A 47 10.67 -3.27 17.06
C PRO A 47 10.07 -4.52 16.42
N GLY A 48 9.60 -4.41 15.17
CA GLY A 48 9.02 -5.52 14.41
C GLY A 48 7.65 -6.02 14.90
N ARG A 49 7.06 -5.41 15.93
CA ARG A 49 5.77 -5.81 16.55
C ARG A 49 4.64 -4.80 16.30
N MET A 50 4.88 -3.81 15.47
CA MET A 50 3.87 -2.83 15.08
C MET A 50 3.42 -3.08 13.64
N SER A 51 2.14 -2.83 13.39
CA SER A 51 1.58 -2.80 12.04
C SER A 51 0.68 -1.59 11.84
N THR A 52 0.42 -1.25 10.58
CA THR A 52 -0.56 -0.23 10.21
C THR A 52 -1.26 -0.61 8.92
N HIS A 53 -2.35 0.09 8.65
CA HIS A 53 -3.09 0.01 7.40
C HIS A 53 -2.96 1.34 6.68
N LEU A 54 -2.77 1.27 5.36
CA LEU A 54 -2.88 2.40 4.44
C LEU A 54 -3.91 2.08 3.36
N ILE A 55 -4.70 3.07 2.97
CA ILE A 55 -5.75 2.91 1.98
C ILE A 55 -5.46 3.82 0.79
N ARG A 56 -5.36 3.22 -0.39
CA ARG A 56 -5.29 3.94 -1.66
C ARG A 56 -6.69 4.35 -2.10
N GLY A 57 -6.88 5.61 -2.45
CA GLY A 57 -8.11 6.16 -3.04
C GLY A 57 -8.84 7.14 -2.12
N LEU A 58 -8.14 7.75 -1.17
CA LEU A 58 -8.72 8.66 -0.17
C LEU A 58 -8.25 10.12 -0.33
N GLY A 59 -7.59 10.45 -1.44
CA GLY A 59 -7.19 11.81 -1.81
C GLY A 59 -5.69 12.02 -1.92
N GLU A 60 -4.89 11.01 -1.61
CA GLU A 60 -3.44 11.03 -1.76
C GLU A 60 -2.98 10.81 -3.21
N SER A 61 -1.76 11.25 -3.50
CA SER A 61 -0.98 10.92 -4.69
C SER A 61 -0.23 9.59 -4.50
N GLU A 62 0.34 9.06 -5.59
CA GLU A 62 1.16 7.84 -5.51
C GLU A 62 2.49 8.10 -4.81
N TYR A 63 3.04 9.31 -4.96
CA TYR A 63 4.21 9.76 -4.19
C TYR A 63 3.93 9.80 -2.70
N GLU A 64 2.85 10.47 -2.26
CA GLU A 64 2.53 10.60 -0.81
C GLU A 64 2.38 9.24 -0.13
N ILE A 65 1.69 8.29 -0.76
CA ILE A 65 1.51 6.96 -0.17
C ILE A 65 2.79 6.14 -0.19
N LEU A 66 3.60 6.19 -1.25
CA LEU A 66 4.88 5.47 -1.30
C LEU A 66 5.91 6.07 -0.34
N ALA A 67 5.90 7.39 -0.15
CA ALA A 67 6.74 8.07 0.84
C ALA A 67 6.37 7.66 2.28
N MET A 68 5.08 7.63 2.59
CA MET A 68 4.60 7.12 3.88
C MET A 68 4.97 5.64 4.08
N ILE A 69 4.82 4.81 3.03
CA ILE A 69 5.22 3.39 3.09
C ILE A 69 6.72 3.27 3.40
N ASP A 70 7.57 4.00 2.69
CA ASP A 70 9.02 3.99 2.89
C ASP A 70 9.40 4.38 4.34
N GLU A 71 8.84 5.47 4.85
CA GLU A 71 9.06 5.92 6.25
C GLU A 71 8.66 4.83 7.26
N LEU A 72 7.48 4.22 7.09
CA LEU A 72 6.98 3.18 7.99
C LEU A 72 7.82 1.90 7.93
N LEU A 73 8.25 1.49 6.74
CA LEU A 73 9.11 0.33 6.55
C LEU A 73 10.49 0.54 7.17
N GLN A 74 11.07 1.74 7.03
CA GLN A 74 12.31 2.12 7.69
C GLN A 74 12.21 2.07 9.22
N ALA A 75 11.03 2.40 9.78
CA ALA A 75 10.72 2.24 11.20
C ALA A 75 10.38 0.80 11.63
N GLY A 76 10.49 -0.19 10.72
CA GLY A 76 10.22 -1.61 11.01
C GLY A 76 8.74 -1.92 11.21
N ILE A 77 7.84 -1.08 10.71
CA ILE A 77 6.38 -1.25 10.83
C ILE A 77 5.87 -2.06 9.63
N THR A 78 5.07 -3.09 9.91
CA THR A 78 4.41 -3.84 8.84
C THR A 78 3.24 -3.05 8.26
N VAL A 79 3.26 -2.80 6.95
CA VAL A 79 2.17 -2.09 6.25
C VAL A 79 1.24 -3.10 5.55
N ALA A 80 -0.06 -2.99 5.82
CA ALA A 80 -1.09 -3.62 5.00
C ALA A 80 -1.73 -2.56 4.10
N LEU A 81 -1.69 -2.80 2.79
CA LEU A 81 -2.23 -1.90 1.77
C LEU A 81 -3.62 -2.37 1.32
N PHE A 82 -4.57 -1.44 1.27
CA PHE A 82 -5.93 -1.69 0.80
C PHE A 82 -6.34 -0.69 -0.28
N ALA A 83 -7.22 -1.09 -1.19
CA ALA A 83 -7.93 -0.15 -2.05
C ALA A 83 -9.21 0.33 -1.35
N PHE A 84 -9.51 1.62 -1.45
CA PHE A 84 -10.77 2.15 -0.98
C PHE A 84 -11.94 1.47 -1.69
N THR A 85 -12.90 1.00 -0.91
CA THR A 85 -14.12 0.36 -1.40
C THR A 85 -15.32 1.17 -0.91
N PRO A 86 -16.06 1.87 -1.78
CA PRO A 86 -17.24 2.59 -1.34
C PRO A 86 -18.29 1.61 -0.80
N LEU A 87 -18.89 1.95 0.35
CA LEU A 87 -19.92 1.16 1.00
C LEU A 87 -21.23 1.95 1.03
N LYS A 88 -22.33 1.30 0.64
CA LYS A 88 -23.68 1.89 0.63
C LYS A 88 -24.05 2.40 2.03
N GLY A 89 -24.59 3.61 2.11
CA GLY A 89 -25.00 4.25 3.36
C GLY A 89 -23.87 4.93 4.14
N THR A 90 -22.65 4.97 3.59
CA THR A 90 -21.55 5.78 4.16
C THR A 90 -21.49 7.16 3.50
N PRO A 91 -20.93 8.19 4.16
CA PRO A 91 -20.73 9.49 3.52
C PRO A 91 -19.92 9.46 2.22
N MET A 92 -19.14 8.39 2.01
CA MET A 92 -18.26 8.19 0.85
C MET A 92 -18.81 7.13 -0.12
N GLU A 93 -20.10 6.80 -0.07
CA GLU A 93 -20.69 5.77 -0.93
C GLU A 93 -20.57 6.07 -2.44
N ASN A 94 -20.51 7.36 -2.81
CA ASN A 94 -20.42 7.84 -4.18
C ASN A 94 -18.98 8.13 -4.63
N GLN A 95 -17.99 7.95 -3.76
CA GLN A 95 -16.59 8.12 -4.12
C GLN A 95 -16.11 6.89 -4.89
N PRO A 96 -15.48 7.06 -6.07
CA PRO A 96 -14.98 5.91 -6.82
C PRO A 96 -13.84 5.21 -6.08
N PRO A 97 -13.69 3.88 -6.25
CA PRO A 97 -12.46 3.19 -5.86
C PRO A 97 -11.26 3.73 -6.67
N PRO A 98 -10.02 3.48 -6.23
CA PRO A 98 -8.86 3.91 -7.01
C PRO A 98 -8.76 3.17 -8.36
N GLU A 99 -8.13 3.83 -9.33
CA GLU A 99 -7.77 3.20 -10.59
C GLU A 99 -6.87 1.97 -10.36
N LEU A 100 -7.17 0.86 -11.05
CA LEU A 100 -6.44 -0.39 -10.85
C LEU A 100 -4.95 -0.24 -11.19
N THR A 101 -4.61 0.49 -12.26
CA THR A 101 -3.21 0.71 -12.67
C THR A 101 -2.45 1.55 -11.63
N SER A 102 -3.10 2.54 -11.03
CA SER A 102 -2.55 3.30 -9.90
C SER A 102 -2.26 2.39 -8.71
N TYR A 103 -3.21 1.51 -8.38
CA TYR A 103 -3.02 0.54 -7.31
C TYR A 103 -1.90 -0.46 -7.61
N ARG A 104 -1.74 -0.92 -8.86
CA ARG A 104 -0.62 -1.80 -9.28
C ARG A 104 0.74 -1.15 -9.09
N ARG A 105 0.87 0.13 -9.44
CA ARG A 105 2.11 0.90 -9.23
C ARG A 105 2.47 0.96 -7.74
N ILE A 106 1.49 1.23 -6.89
CA ILE A 106 1.72 1.28 -5.43
C ILE A 106 2.03 -0.10 -4.85
N GLN A 107 1.36 -1.16 -5.31
CA GLN A 107 1.67 -2.54 -4.92
C GLN A 107 3.09 -2.94 -5.28
N ALA A 108 3.52 -2.65 -6.51
CA ALA A 108 4.88 -2.91 -6.97
C ALA A 108 5.90 -2.09 -6.16
N GLY A 109 5.67 -0.79 -5.96
CA GLY A 109 6.54 0.05 -5.15
C GLY A 109 6.62 -0.41 -3.70
N HIS A 110 5.50 -0.71 -3.07
CA HIS A 110 5.47 -1.27 -1.71
C HIS A 110 6.30 -2.56 -1.62
N TYR A 111 6.14 -3.48 -2.58
CA TYR A 111 6.91 -4.72 -2.60
C TYR A 111 8.41 -4.47 -2.73
N LEU A 112 8.83 -3.64 -3.69
CA LEU A 112 10.24 -3.33 -3.92
C LEU A 112 10.90 -2.67 -2.70
N LEU A 113 10.20 -1.76 -2.04
CA LEU A 113 10.67 -1.12 -0.79
C LEU A 113 10.74 -2.13 0.37
N ARG A 114 9.70 -2.96 0.54
CA ARG A 114 9.61 -3.94 1.63
C ARG A 114 10.68 -5.02 1.53
N GLU A 115 10.92 -5.54 0.33
CA GLU A 115 11.95 -6.54 0.06
C GLU A 115 13.37 -5.92 -0.06
N LYS A 116 13.49 -4.59 0.11
CA LYS A 116 14.74 -3.83 -0.01
C LYS A 116 15.43 -4.00 -1.36
N LEU A 117 14.64 -4.17 -2.41
CA LEU A 117 15.08 -4.26 -3.80
C LEU A 117 15.27 -2.86 -4.41
N ALA A 118 14.65 -1.84 -3.83
CA ALA A 118 14.76 -0.45 -4.26
C ALA A 118 14.69 0.51 -3.06
N CYS A 119 15.05 1.77 -3.31
CA CYS A 119 14.81 2.89 -2.40
C CYS A 119 13.83 3.86 -3.06
N LEU A 120 13.03 4.59 -2.27
CA LEU A 120 12.08 5.56 -2.83
C LEU A 120 12.76 6.61 -3.71
N SER A 121 14.02 6.97 -3.41
CA SER A 121 14.82 7.92 -4.17
C SER A 121 15.16 7.46 -5.60
N SER A 122 15.07 6.15 -5.90
CA SER A 122 15.26 5.65 -7.27
C SER A 122 13.99 5.75 -8.12
N PHE A 123 12.84 6.00 -7.49
CA PHE A 123 11.56 6.11 -8.20
C PHE A 123 11.40 7.50 -8.82
N GLN A 124 10.82 7.55 -10.00
CA GLN A 124 10.56 8.80 -10.71
C GLN A 124 9.06 9.12 -10.70
N PHE A 125 8.73 10.36 -10.38
CA PHE A 125 7.34 10.82 -10.28
C PHE A 125 7.12 12.03 -11.17
N SER A 126 5.91 12.13 -11.75
CA SER A 126 5.43 13.31 -12.46
C SER A 126 4.04 13.67 -11.95
N GLY A 127 3.87 14.89 -11.46
CA GLY A 127 2.59 15.33 -10.85
C GLY A 127 2.11 14.44 -9.69
N GLY A 128 3.03 13.83 -8.93
CA GLY A 128 2.71 12.90 -7.84
C GLY A 128 2.33 11.47 -8.28
N ARG A 129 2.32 11.19 -9.58
CA ARG A 129 2.12 9.85 -10.16
C ARG A 129 3.48 9.19 -10.41
N LEU A 130 3.62 7.92 -10.05
CA LEU A 130 4.81 7.12 -10.35
C LEU A 130 4.88 6.84 -11.84
N VAL A 131 6.01 7.16 -12.47
CA VAL A 131 6.22 6.98 -13.93
C VAL A 131 7.32 5.97 -14.26
N SER A 132 8.27 5.74 -13.34
CA SER A 132 9.38 4.78 -13.51
C SER A 132 9.92 4.35 -12.15
N PHE A 133 10.39 3.11 -12.05
CA PHE A 133 11.11 2.58 -10.89
C PHE A 133 12.64 2.82 -10.97
N GLY A 134 13.09 3.60 -11.95
CA GLY A 134 14.49 3.89 -12.22
C GLY A 134 15.18 2.72 -12.90
N ASP A 135 16.37 2.37 -12.40
CA ASP A 135 17.23 1.32 -12.97
C ASP A 135 16.59 -0.08 -12.99
N LEU A 136 15.51 -0.28 -12.22
CA LEU A 136 14.80 -1.55 -12.15
C LEU A 136 13.79 -1.75 -13.28
N ASP A 137 13.48 -0.74 -14.09
CA ASP A 137 12.42 -0.81 -15.11
C ASP A 137 12.58 -2.00 -16.07
N GLU A 138 13.83 -2.34 -16.42
CA GLU A 138 14.14 -3.49 -17.28
C GLU A 138 13.97 -4.84 -16.57
N GLU A 139 14.18 -4.88 -15.25
CA GLU A 139 14.13 -6.09 -14.42
C GLU A 139 12.76 -6.31 -13.77
N LEU A 140 11.82 -5.37 -13.85
CA LEU A 140 10.51 -5.45 -13.17
C LEU A 140 9.76 -6.75 -13.42
N ILE A 141 9.79 -7.28 -14.65
CA ILE A 141 9.11 -8.53 -14.99
C ILE A 141 9.71 -9.70 -14.22
N PHE A 142 11.03 -9.71 -14.05
CA PHE A 142 11.73 -10.74 -13.30
C PHE A 142 11.45 -10.59 -11.80
N LEU A 143 11.65 -9.39 -11.25
CA LEU A 143 11.49 -9.10 -9.81
C LEU A 143 10.05 -9.33 -9.30
N LEU A 144 9.06 -9.06 -10.14
CA LEU A 144 7.63 -9.16 -9.79
C LEU A 144 6.97 -10.41 -10.38
N GLY A 145 7.74 -11.27 -11.06
CA GLY A 145 7.26 -12.41 -11.84
C GLY A 145 6.60 -13.52 -11.01
N ASP A 146 6.92 -13.59 -9.71
CA ASP A 146 6.28 -14.53 -8.79
C ASP A 146 4.83 -14.13 -8.44
N GLY A 147 4.44 -12.87 -8.71
CA GLY A 147 3.14 -12.29 -8.43
C GLY A 147 2.91 -11.88 -6.98
N ASN A 148 3.89 -12.03 -6.08
CA ASN A 148 3.73 -11.77 -4.65
C ASN A 148 3.47 -10.30 -4.34
N ALA A 149 3.97 -9.37 -5.16
CA ALA A 149 3.70 -7.94 -5.04
C ALA A 149 2.19 -7.59 -5.11
N PHE A 150 1.41 -8.41 -5.81
CA PHE A 150 -0.02 -8.14 -6.07
C PHE A 150 -0.96 -8.90 -5.13
N ARG A 151 -0.40 -9.65 -4.19
CA ARG A 151 -1.16 -10.40 -3.19
C ARG A 151 -1.55 -9.52 -2.02
N THR A 152 -2.44 -10.04 -1.18
CA THR A 152 -2.77 -9.41 0.11
C THR A 152 -1.49 -9.20 0.92
N SER A 153 -1.28 -7.98 1.41
CA SER A 153 -0.14 -7.61 2.25
C SER A 153 -0.57 -7.43 3.71
N GLY A 154 0.39 -7.43 4.62
CA GLY A 154 0.17 -7.26 6.06
C GLY A 154 0.90 -8.31 6.89
N CYS A 155 0.26 -8.77 7.96
CA CYS A 155 0.86 -9.71 8.91
C CYS A 155 1.16 -11.09 8.25
N PRO A 156 2.10 -11.88 8.80
CA PRO A 156 2.34 -13.24 8.33
C PRO A 156 1.05 -14.07 8.25
N GLY A 157 0.84 -14.78 7.14
CA GLY A 157 -0.36 -15.60 6.92
C GLY A 157 -1.63 -14.83 6.54
N CYS A 158 -1.57 -13.49 6.39
CA CYS A 158 -2.73 -12.69 5.99
C CYS A 158 -3.15 -13.01 4.54
N ASN A 159 -4.36 -13.54 4.35
CA ASN A 159 -4.90 -13.88 3.04
C ASN A 159 -6.32 -13.33 2.79
N ARG A 160 -6.74 -12.28 3.50
CA ARG A 160 -8.11 -11.70 3.55
C ARG A 160 -8.90 -11.85 2.22
N PRO A 161 -9.72 -12.90 2.06
CA PRO A 161 -10.42 -13.16 0.81
C PRO A 161 -11.50 -12.10 0.59
N TYR A 162 -11.44 -11.41 -0.56
CA TYR A 162 -12.46 -10.47 -1.03
C TYR A 162 -12.78 -9.27 -0.11
N TYR A 163 -11.87 -8.92 0.81
CA TYR A 163 -12.14 -7.88 1.83
C TYR A 163 -12.44 -6.49 1.24
N ASN A 164 -11.68 -6.10 0.22
CA ASN A 164 -11.83 -4.82 -0.47
C ASN A 164 -12.15 -5.02 -1.97
N GLU A 165 -12.86 -6.11 -2.28
CA GLU A 165 -13.09 -6.57 -3.65
C GLU A 165 -14.57 -6.58 -3.98
N ARG A 166 -14.90 -6.17 -5.21
CA ARG A 166 -16.28 -6.27 -5.73
C ARG A 166 -16.40 -7.48 -6.66
N PRO A 167 -17.40 -8.36 -6.46
CA PRO A 167 -17.66 -9.47 -7.38
C PRO A 167 -17.78 -8.98 -8.84
N GLY A 168 -17.20 -9.74 -9.77
CA GLY A 168 -17.23 -9.42 -11.20
C GLY A 168 -16.28 -8.30 -11.65
N ARG A 169 -15.41 -7.80 -10.76
CA ARG A 169 -14.32 -6.86 -11.11
C ARG A 169 -12.96 -7.54 -10.93
N ALA A 170 -11.94 -6.96 -11.55
CA ALA A 170 -10.56 -7.38 -11.32
C ALA A 170 -10.17 -7.14 -9.86
N LEU A 171 -9.47 -8.09 -9.26
CA LEU A 171 -9.08 -8.01 -7.85
C LEU A 171 -7.96 -6.99 -7.64
N PHE A 172 -8.07 -6.14 -6.62
CA PHE A 172 -6.96 -5.33 -6.16
C PHE A 172 -5.92 -6.20 -5.45
N ASN A 173 -6.33 -7.06 -4.51
CA ASN A 173 -5.45 -7.93 -3.76
C ASN A 173 -5.80 -9.40 -3.99
N TYR A 174 -4.86 -10.16 -4.55
CA TYR A 174 -5.04 -11.61 -4.69
C TYR A 174 -4.84 -12.29 -3.33
N HIS A 175 -5.87 -12.98 -2.84
CA HIS A 175 -5.80 -13.76 -1.59
C HIS A 175 -5.03 -15.08 -1.74
N ARG A 176 -4.82 -15.52 -2.99
CA ARG A 176 -4.12 -16.75 -3.37
C ARG A 176 -2.95 -16.42 -4.31
N PRO A 177 -2.02 -17.36 -4.54
CA PRO A 177 -1.08 -17.23 -5.65
C PRO A 177 -1.82 -16.95 -6.97
N LEU A 178 -1.28 -16.02 -7.75
CA LEU A 178 -1.79 -15.69 -9.08
C LEU A 178 -1.47 -16.86 -10.02
N ASN A 179 -2.40 -17.16 -10.92
CA ASN A 179 -2.14 -18.07 -12.02
C ASN A 179 -1.28 -17.39 -13.11
N LYS A 180 -0.86 -18.15 -14.12
CA LYS A 180 0.00 -17.64 -15.19
C LYS A 180 -0.60 -16.43 -15.93
N GLU A 181 -1.87 -16.52 -16.33
CA GLU A 181 -2.56 -15.47 -17.07
C GLU A 181 -2.72 -14.18 -16.24
N GLU A 182 -3.05 -14.31 -14.96
CA GLU A 182 -3.16 -13.21 -14.01
C GLU A 182 -1.83 -12.49 -13.83
N LYS A 183 -0.73 -13.25 -13.68
CA LYS A 183 0.63 -12.67 -13.58
C LYS A 183 0.99 -11.90 -14.84
N GLU A 184 0.87 -12.53 -16.00
CA GLU A 184 1.18 -11.89 -17.27
C GLU A 184 0.35 -10.63 -17.50
N LYS A 185 -0.96 -10.68 -17.20
CA LYS A 185 -1.83 -9.51 -17.33
C LYS A 185 -1.39 -8.37 -16.41
N VAL A 186 -1.18 -8.65 -15.12
CA VAL A 186 -0.82 -7.60 -14.16
C VAL A 186 0.53 -6.97 -14.50
N LEU A 187 1.51 -7.76 -14.92
CA LEU A 187 2.84 -7.25 -15.31
C LEU A 187 2.77 -6.43 -16.60
N ARG A 188 2.00 -6.86 -17.59
CA ARG A 188 1.74 -6.07 -18.81
C ARG A 188 1.07 -4.74 -18.49
N ASP A 189 0.00 -4.76 -17.70
CA ASP A 189 -0.75 -3.56 -17.31
C ASP A 189 0.13 -2.60 -16.50
N LEU A 190 0.94 -3.12 -15.57
CA LEU A 190 1.88 -2.33 -14.79
C LEU A 190 2.89 -1.63 -15.71
N ARG A 191 3.57 -2.39 -16.58
CA ARG A 191 4.60 -1.87 -17.49
C ARG A 191 4.03 -0.82 -18.45
N ALA A 192 2.87 -1.10 -19.06
CA ALA A 192 2.20 -0.14 -19.93
C ALA A 192 1.81 1.15 -19.20
N SER A 193 1.58 1.08 -17.88
CA SER A 193 1.26 2.24 -17.07
C SER A 193 2.49 3.06 -16.63
N LEU A 194 3.70 2.50 -16.75
CA LEU A 194 4.97 3.16 -16.44
C LEU A 194 5.51 3.83 -17.71
N SER A 195 4.89 4.93 -18.09
CA SER A 195 5.36 5.83 -19.14
C SER A 195 4.65 7.16 -18.94
N LEU A 196 5.37 8.27 -19.15
CA LEU A 196 4.72 9.50 -19.53
C LEU A 196 4.17 9.26 -20.93
N GLU A 197 2.87 9.44 -21.16
CA GLU A 197 2.42 9.69 -22.52
C GLU A 197 3.28 10.86 -23.01
N ARG A 198 4.14 10.60 -24.01
CA ARG A 198 4.73 11.66 -24.81
C ARG A 198 3.55 12.33 -25.50
N ILE A 199 3.03 13.39 -24.89
CA ILE A 199 2.21 14.37 -25.60
C ILE A 199 3.12 15.05 -26.62
#